data_AF-A0A3B3QUZ3-F1
#
_entry.id   AF-A0A3B3QUZ3-F1
#
_cell.length_a   1.000
_cell.length_b   1.000
_cell.length_c   1.000
_cell.angle_alpha   90.00
_cell.angle_beta   90.00
_cell.angle_gamma   90.00
#
_symmetry.space_group_name_H-M   'P 1'
#
loop_
_entity.id
_entity.type
_entity.pdbx_description
1 polymer ?
#
loop_
_entity_poly.entity_id
_entity_poly.type
_entity_poly.pdbx_seq_one_letter_code
_entity_poly.pdbx_strand_id
1 'polypeptide(L)'
;AHLVRISYPGRLRDSTPILKCISPCLQLLPLSRYLLCEIGVSEPASLQLLDERAVYTAVKAAVCRAHGDYGAALSSISFAVKYVNAHTGVVFLRCRKRYYRLIWSALAFITSLDSRGKKIPCFFNCLHVGGTIRTCQKFLIRYNTEQLHRMLPRCRNEAERLEVQKAVRSCSLKCTRREEEEEDEWDEDK
;
A
#
# COMPACT_ATOMS: atom_id res chain seq x y z
N ALA A 1 -1.19 35.12 -25.11
CA ALA A 1 -2.32 35.60 -24.30
C ALA A 1 -2.51 34.65 -23.12
N HIS A 2 -2.06 35.12 -21.95
CA HIS A 2 -2.28 34.68 -20.57
C HIS A 2 -2.84 33.28 -20.25
N LEU A 3 -1.94 32.42 -19.73
CA LEU A 3 -2.26 31.41 -18.73
C LEU A 3 -2.51 32.12 -17.39
N VAL A 4 -3.75 32.06 -16.89
CA VAL A 4 -4.09 32.56 -15.55
C VAL A 4 -3.72 31.50 -14.52
N ARG A 5 -2.72 31.83 -13.70
CA ARG A 5 -2.34 31.16 -12.44
C ARG A 5 -3.58 31.06 -11.54
N ILE A 6 -4.01 29.85 -11.20
CA ILE A 6 -4.93 29.65 -10.07
C ILE A 6 -4.08 29.34 -8.83
N SER A 7 -3.84 30.40 -8.06
CA SER A 7 -3.36 30.36 -6.69
C SER A 7 -4.45 29.77 -5.79
N TYR A 8 -4.12 28.78 -4.96
CA TYR A 8 -5.02 28.30 -3.90
C TYR A 8 -4.60 28.91 -2.56
N PRO A 9 -5.30 29.93 -2.05
CA PRO A 9 -5.19 30.29 -0.65
C PRO A 9 -6.18 29.46 0.18
N GLY A 10 -5.74 29.09 1.37
CA GLY A 10 -6.53 29.31 2.59
C GLY A 10 -7.81 28.51 2.77
N ARG A 11 -7.69 27.48 3.62
CA ARG A 11 -8.66 27.06 4.65
C ARG A 11 -9.85 28.03 4.84
N LEU A 12 -11.02 27.70 4.31
CA LEU A 12 -12.28 28.41 4.57
C LEU A 12 -13.30 27.48 5.21
N ARG A 13 -13.77 27.94 6.37
CA ARG A 13 -14.83 27.38 7.20
C ARG A 13 -16.18 27.45 6.49
N ASP A 14 -17.09 26.63 7.01
CA ASP A 14 -18.50 26.48 6.69
C ASP A 14 -19.24 27.73 6.18
N SER A 15 -20.17 27.49 5.25
CA SER A 15 -21.46 28.19 5.03
C SER A 15 -21.74 28.65 3.60
N THR A 16 -22.03 27.72 2.67
CA THR A 16 -22.94 28.02 1.55
C THR A 16 -23.81 26.80 1.17
N PRO A 17 -25.13 26.98 0.96
CA PRO A 17 -26.03 25.89 0.58
C PRO A 17 -25.89 25.45 -0.89
N ILE A 18 -25.17 26.20 -1.73
CA ILE A 18 -25.00 25.94 -3.16
C ILE A 18 -23.99 24.81 -3.42
N LEU A 19 -23.00 24.62 -2.54
CA LEU A 19 -22.01 23.54 -2.64
C LEU A 19 -22.60 22.14 -2.34
N LYS A 20 -23.81 22.07 -1.76
CA LYS A 20 -24.54 20.80 -1.56
C LYS A 20 -25.05 20.21 -2.88
N CYS A 21 -25.30 21.02 -3.92
CA CYS A 21 -25.83 20.55 -5.20
C CYS A 21 -24.76 20.05 -6.18
N ILE A 22 -23.48 20.44 -6.01
CA ILE A 22 -22.34 19.92 -6.81
C ILE A 22 -21.80 18.60 -6.20
N SER A 23 -22.20 18.28 -4.97
CA SER A 23 -21.76 17.10 -4.22
C SER A 23 -22.08 15.72 -4.85
N PRO A 24 -23.08 15.50 -5.74
CA PRO A 24 -23.25 14.20 -6.39
C PRO A 24 -22.36 14.00 -7.62
N CYS A 25 -21.95 15.07 -8.31
CA CYS A 25 -21.16 14.96 -9.55
C CYS A 25 -19.65 14.84 -9.30
N LEU A 26 -19.11 15.49 -8.26
CA LEU A 26 -17.69 15.32 -7.89
C LEU A 26 -17.39 13.96 -7.22
N GLN A 27 -18.42 13.16 -6.92
CA GLN A 27 -18.32 11.77 -6.44
C GLN A 27 -18.00 10.75 -7.55
N LEU A 28 -17.85 11.20 -8.81
CA LEU A 28 -17.54 10.34 -9.97
C LEU A 28 -16.04 10.16 -10.27
N LEU A 29 -15.12 10.73 -9.49
CA LEU A 29 -13.73 10.27 -9.55
C LEU A 29 -13.65 8.90 -8.88
N PRO A 30 -13.29 7.81 -9.60
CA PRO A 30 -13.03 6.53 -8.96
C PRO A 30 -11.75 6.67 -8.14
N LEU A 31 -11.88 7.18 -6.92
CA LEU A 31 -10.82 7.21 -5.94
C LEU A 31 -10.41 5.75 -5.71
N SER A 32 -9.29 5.39 -6.31
CA SER A 32 -8.66 4.10 -6.04
C SER A 32 -8.18 4.12 -4.59
N ARG A 33 -8.27 2.97 -3.94
CA ARG A 33 -7.71 2.71 -2.62
C ARG A 33 -6.59 1.70 -2.80
N TYR A 34 -5.50 1.93 -2.10
CA TYR A 34 -4.36 1.03 -2.05
C TYR A 34 -4.33 0.37 -0.69
N LEU A 35 -4.32 -0.95 -0.67
CA LEU A 35 -4.09 -1.74 0.54
C LEU A 35 -2.62 -2.13 0.53
N LEU A 36 -1.93 -1.77 1.60
CA LEU A 36 -0.60 -2.23 1.91
C LEU A 36 -0.76 -3.46 2.80
N CYS A 37 -0.26 -4.60 2.34
CA CYS A 37 -0.35 -5.87 3.06
C CYS A 37 1.03 -6.50 3.21
N GLU A 38 1.21 -7.24 4.28
CA GLU A 38 2.38 -8.07 4.57
C GLU A 38 1.93 -9.52 4.53
N ILE A 39 2.65 -10.35 3.78
CA ILE A 39 2.44 -11.79 3.71
C ILE A 39 3.38 -12.43 4.72
N GLY A 40 2.81 -13.00 5.76
CA GLY A 40 3.55 -13.86 6.68
C GLY A 40 3.51 -15.30 6.21
N VAL A 41 4.69 -15.91 6.13
CA VAL A 41 4.88 -17.30 5.74
C VAL A 41 5.65 -18.00 6.86
N SER A 42 5.31 -19.26 7.15
CA SER A 42 5.99 -20.03 8.20
C SER A 42 7.46 -20.29 7.89
N GLU A 43 7.82 -20.37 6.61
CA GLU A 43 9.18 -20.62 6.14
C GLU A 43 9.64 -19.49 5.20
N PRO A 44 10.79 -18.84 5.50
CA PRO A 44 11.25 -17.68 4.73
C PRO A 44 11.69 -18.04 3.29
N ALA A 45 12.16 -19.27 3.05
CA ALA A 45 12.52 -19.74 1.71
C ALA A 45 11.33 -19.73 0.74
N SER A 46 10.12 -19.92 1.27
CA SER A 46 8.89 -19.90 0.47
C SER A 46 8.49 -18.49 0.01
N LEU A 47 9.05 -17.41 0.59
CA LEU A 47 8.78 -16.04 0.14
C LEU A 47 9.34 -15.78 -1.28
N GLN A 48 10.45 -16.43 -1.65
CA GLN A 48 11.03 -16.31 -2.99
C GLN A 48 10.15 -16.88 -4.10
N LEU A 49 9.17 -17.72 -3.73
CA LEU A 49 8.20 -18.29 -4.66
C LEU A 49 6.97 -17.40 -4.85
N LEU A 50 6.87 -16.26 -4.17
CA LEU A 50 5.73 -15.35 -4.31
C LEU A 50 5.70 -14.74 -5.71
N ASP A 51 4.62 -15.05 -6.43
CA ASP A 51 4.33 -14.49 -7.75
C ASP A 51 3.10 -13.58 -7.69
N GLU A 52 3.10 -12.54 -8.53
CA GLU A 52 1.99 -11.59 -8.61
C GLU A 52 0.68 -12.30 -8.98
N ARG A 53 0.74 -13.25 -9.93
CA ARG A 53 -0.42 -14.02 -10.40
C ARG A 53 -0.95 -14.96 -9.32
N ALA A 54 -0.07 -15.55 -8.53
CA ALA A 54 -0.44 -16.41 -7.41
C ALA A 54 -1.22 -15.61 -6.36
N VAL A 55 -0.70 -14.43 -5.98
CA VAL A 55 -1.38 -13.52 -5.05
C VAL A 55 -2.72 -13.06 -5.60
N TYR A 56 -2.77 -12.65 -6.86
CA TYR A 56 -4.02 -12.22 -7.50
C TYR A 56 -5.10 -13.29 -7.47
N THR A 57 -4.74 -14.51 -7.88
CA THR A 57 -5.64 -15.66 -7.94
C THR A 57 -6.12 -16.06 -6.55
N ALA A 58 -5.23 -16.08 -5.57
CA ALA A 58 -5.59 -16.43 -4.19
C ALA A 58 -6.54 -15.41 -3.56
N VAL A 59 -6.30 -14.11 -3.76
CA VAL A 59 -7.20 -13.07 -3.26
C VAL A 59 -8.57 -13.20 -3.92
N LYS A 60 -8.63 -13.41 -5.24
CA LYS A 60 -9.91 -13.65 -5.93
C LYS A 60 -10.63 -14.89 -5.43
N ALA A 61 -9.92 -15.99 -5.23
CA ALA A 61 -10.49 -17.22 -4.72
C ALA A 61 -11.04 -17.03 -3.30
N ALA A 62 -10.32 -16.30 -2.43
CA ALA A 62 -10.79 -15.96 -1.10
C ALA A 62 -12.02 -15.04 -1.13
N VAL A 63 -12.04 -14.04 -2.00
CA VAL A 63 -13.20 -13.16 -2.20
C VAL A 63 -14.41 -13.96 -2.69
N CYS A 64 -14.23 -14.87 -3.65
CA CYS A 64 -15.29 -15.74 -4.15
C CYS A 64 -15.84 -16.65 -3.05
N ARG A 65 -14.97 -17.25 -2.23
CA ARG A 65 -15.39 -18.09 -1.10
C ARG A 65 -16.14 -17.30 -0.02
N ALA A 66 -15.73 -16.07 0.26
CA ALA A 66 -16.30 -15.26 1.35
C ALA A 66 -17.58 -14.50 0.94
N HIS A 67 -17.64 -13.99 -0.29
CA HIS A 67 -18.67 -13.05 -0.77
C HIS A 67 -19.44 -13.56 -1.99
N GLY A 68 -19.17 -14.79 -2.45
CA GLY A 68 -19.78 -15.40 -3.62
C GLY A 68 -19.44 -14.70 -4.93
N ASP A 69 -20.28 -14.94 -5.93
CA ASP A 69 -20.11 -14.43 -7.29
C ASP A 69 -20.18 -12.89 -7.36
N TYR A 70 -20.96 -12.28 -6.47
CA TYR A 70 -21.06 -10.82 -6.36
C TYR A 70 -19.71 -10.19 -6.03
N GLY A 71 -19.02 -10.70 -5.01
CA GLY A 71 -17.68 -10.22 -4.64
C GLY A 71 -16.64 -10.53 -5.73
N ALA A 72 -16.73 -11.70 -6.35
CA ALA A 72 -15.84 -12.11 -7.43
C ALA A 72 -15.96 -11.20 -8.67
N ALA A 73 -17.17 -10.80 -9.06
CA ALA A 73 -17.42 -9.88 -10.17
C ALA A 73 -16.86 -8.48 -9.87
N LEU A 74 -17.14 -7.93 -8.68
CA LEU A 74 -16.65 -6.60 -8.29
C LEU A 74 -15.13 -6.51 -8.20
N SER A 75 -14.50 -7.54 -7.64
CA SER A 75 -13.03 -7.61 -7.56
C SER A 75 -12.44 -7.69 -8.96
N SER A 76 -12.99 -8.49 -9.87
CA SER A 76 -12.46 -8.66 -11.23
C SER A 76 -12.37 -7.37 -12.05
N ILE A 77 -13.25 -6.40 -11.82
CA ILE A 77 -13.30 -5.15 -12.60
C ILE A 77 -12.17 -4.17 -12.23
N SER A 78 -11.55 -4.31 -11.07
CA SER A 78 -10.76 -3.20 -10.50
C SER A 78 -9.62 -3.58 -9.58
N PHE A 79 -9.64 -4.83 -9.13
CA PHE A 79 -8.60 -5.38 -8.31
C PHE A 79 -7.39 -5.58 -9.20
N ALA A 80 -6.26 -5.02 -8.78
CA ALA A 80 -4.98 -5.25 -9.43
C ALA A 80 -3.91 -5.31 -8.36
N VAL A 81 -3.04 -6.31 -8.44
CA VAL A 81 -1.80 -6.30 -7.69
C VAL A 81 -0.86 -5.33 -8.40
N LYS A 82 -0.14 -4.49 -7.65
CA LYS A 82 0.76 -3.48 -8.23
C LYS A 82 2.22 -3.72 -7.92
N TYR A 83 2.48 -4.34 -6.78
CA TYR A 83 3.82 -4.63 -6.32
C TYR A 83 3.75 -5.81 -5.37
N VAL A 84 4.68 -6.74 -5.52
CA VAL A 84 4.94 -7.83 -4.61
C VAL A 84 6.43 -7.86 -4.37
N ASN A 85 6.84 -7.87 -3.10
CA ASN A 85 8.22 -8.08 -2.72
C ASN A 85 8.39 -9.48 -2.17
N ALA A 86 9.11 -10.32 -2.92
CA ALA A 86 9.42 -11.70 -2.53
C ALA A 86 10.43 -11.81 -1.38
N HIS A 87 11.10 -10.70 -1.01
CA HIS A 87 12.07 -10.67 0.09
C HIS A 87 11.43 -10.26 1.42
N THR A 88 10.57 -9.24 1.39
CA THR A 88 9.92 -8.72 2.61
C THR A 88 8.48 -9.19 2.78
N GLY A 89 7.90 -9.88 1.78
CA GLY A 89 6.50 -10.29 1.80
C GLY A 89 5.51 -9.14 1.64
N VAL A 90 5.96 -7.92 1.32
CA VAL A 90 5.08 -6.75 1.20
C VAL A 90 4.37 -6.72 -0.15
N VAL A 91 3.06 -6.46 -0.13
CA VAL A 91 2.18 -6.42 -1.30
C VAL A 91 1.37 -5.13 -1.35
N PHE A 92 1.25 -4.56 -2.54
CA PHE A 92 0.34 -3.45 -2.84
C PHE A 92 -0.82 -3.94 -3.68
N LEU A 93 -2.02 -3.76 -3.16
CA LEU A 93 -3.26 -4.10 -3.83
C LEU A 93 -4.03 -2.83 -4.16
N ARG A 94 -4.42 -2.67 -5.42
CA ARG A 94 -5.32 -1.61 -5.87
C ARG A 94 -6.76 -2.10 -5.83
N CYS A 95 -7.66 -1.29 -5.29
CA CYS A 95 -9.11 -1.50 -5.24
C CYS A 95 -9.84 -0.18 -5.53
N ARG A 96 -11.15 -0.17 -5.81
CA ARG A 96 -11.92 1.09 -5.69
C ARG A 96 -12.38 1.33 -4.26
N LYS A 97 -12.58 2.61 -3.91
CA LYS A 97 -13.10 3.05 -2.60
C LYS A 97 -14.45 2.44 -2.18
N ARG A 98 -15.30 2.00 -3.12
CA ARG A 98 -16.64 1.47 -2.76
C ARG A 98 -16.61 0.07 -2.13
N TYR A 99 -15.65 -0.78 -2.48
CA TYR A 99 -15.62 -2.19 -2.07
C TYR A 99 -14.26 -2.66 -1.54
N TYR A 100 -13.37 -1.74 -1.16
CA TYR A 100 -12.13 -2.13 -0.48
C TYR A 100 -12.39 -2.90 0.83
N ARG A 101 -13.51 -2.63 1.53
CA ARG A 101 -13.89 -3.36 2.76
C ARG A 101 -14.20 -4.83 2.49
N LEU A 102 -14.79 -5.13 1.33
CA LEU A 102 -15.11 -6.50 0.90
C LEU A 102 -13.82 -7.29 0.65
N ILE A 103 -12.87 -6.68 -0.06
CA ILE A 103 -11.57 -7.29 -0.30
C ILE A 103 -10.79 -7.41 1.01
N TRP A 104 -10.82 -6.38 1.87
CA TRP A 104 -10.11 -6.37 3.14
C TRP A 104 -10.56 -7.49 4.08
N SER A 105 -11.87 -7.73 4.21
CA SER A 105 -12.36 -8.85 5.02
C SER A 105 -11.99 -10.20 4.42
N ALA A 106 -11.92 -10.31 3.08
CA ALA A 106 -11.53 -11.55 2.41
C ALA A 106 -10.04 -11.88 2.58
N LEU A 107 -9.17 -10.88 2.76
CA LEU A 107 -7.71 -11.10 2.91
C LEU A 107 -7.38 -11.97 4.12
N ALA A 108 -8.12 -11.81 5.22
CA ALA A 108 -7.92 -12.60 6.44
C ALA A 108 -8.25 -14.10 6.26
N PHE A 109 -9.07 -14.46 5.26
CA PHE A 109 -9.44 -15.85 4.97
C PHE A 109 -8.48 -16.58 4.03
N ILE A 110 -7.40 -15.92 3.60
CA ILE A 110 -6.37 -16.55 2.78
C ILE A 110 -5.46 -17.36 3.70
N THR A 111 -5.46 -18.68 3.52
CA THR A 111 -4.66 -19.63 4.31
C THR A 111 -3.48 -20.22 3.54
N SER A 112 -3.56 -20.23 2.20
CA SER A 112 -2.53 -20.81 1.34
C SER A 112 -2.46 -20.12 -0.01
N LEU A 113 -1.25 -19.92 -0.51
CA LEU A 113 -0.94 -19.49 -1.87
C LEU A 113 -0.44 -20.69 -2.68
N ASP A 114 -0.92 -20.84 -3.91
CA ASP A 114 -0.38 -21.82 -4.84
C ASP A 114 0.56 -21.10 -5.81
N SER A 115 1.84 -21.46 -5.76
CA SER A 115 2.84 -20.94 -6.68
C SER A 115 3.67 -22.07 -7.27
N ARG A 116 3.71 -22.14 -8.61
CA ARG A 116 4.48 -23.14 -9.37
C ARG A 116 4.25 -24.59 -8.90
N GLY A 117 3.02 -24.92 -8.48
CA GLY A 117 2.63 -26.25 -8.04
C GLY A 117 2.98 -26.58 -6.57
N LYS A 118 3.48 -25.61 -5.80
CA LYS A 118 3.70 -25.73 -4.36
C LYS A 118 2.69 -24.87 -3.60
N LYS A 119 1.99 -25.51 -2.65
CA LYS A 119 1.10 -24.82 -1.71
C LYS A 119 1.90 -24.28 -0.53
N ILE A 120 1.93 -22.96 -0.41
CA ILE A 120 2.64 -22.24 0.64
C ILE A 120 1.60 -21.77 1.67
N PRO A 121 1.67 -22.21 2.94
CA PRO A 121 0.80 -21.69 3.99
C PRO A 121 1.19 -20.24 4.28
N CYS A 122 0.22 -19.33 4.20
CA CYS A 122 0.47 -17.90 4.36
C CYS A 122 -0.71 -17.20 5.01
N PHE A 123 -0.43 -16.10 5.69
CA PHE A 123 -1.44 -15.17 6.19
C PHE A 123 -1.20 -13.77 5.63
N PHE A 124 -2.28 -13.03 5.35
CA PHE A 124 -2.20 -11.65 4.90
C PHE A 124 -2.53 -10.72 6.06
N ASN A 125 -1.57 -9.87 6.43
CA ASN A 125 -1.75 -8.81 7.41
C ASN A 125 -1.86 -7.46 6.70
N CYS A 126 -2.94 -6.72 6.91
CA CYS A 126 -3.10 -5.40 6.30
C CYS A 126 -2.54 -4.31 7.20
N LEU A 127 -1.49 -3.65 6.74
CA LEU A 127 -0.80 -2.60 7.51
C LEU A 127 -1.49 -1.24 7.36
N HIS A 128 -1.87 -0.88 6.12
CA HIS A 128 -2.40 0.46 5.83
C HIS A 128 -3.35 0.48 4.63
N VAL A 129 -4.29 1.42 4.65
CA VAL A 129 -5.20 1.71 3.53
C VAL A 129 -5.04 3.17 3.12
N GLY A 130 -4.42 3.41 1.97
CA GLY A 130 -4.18 4.75 1.45
C GLY A 130 -5.02 5.10 0.22
N GLY A 131 -5.08 6.41 -0.08
CA GLY A 131 -5.69 6.92 -1.31
C GLY A 131 -4.70 6.98 -2.48
N THR A 132 -3.41 7.19 -2.20
CA THR A 132 -2.35 7.32 -3.20
C THR A 132 -1.21 6.35 -2.89
N ILE A 133 -0.46 5.96 -3.92
CA ILE A 133 0.72 5.09 -3.74
C ILE A 133 1.79 5.83 -2.92
N ARG A 134 1.96 7.14 -3.14
CA ARG A 134 2.93 7.98 -2.42
C ARG A 134 2.72 7.97 -0.91
N THR A 135 1.47 8.13 -0.45
CA THR A 135 1.15 8.08 0.99
C THR A 135 1.41 6.69 1.59
N CYS A 136 1.07 5.63 0.85
CA CYS A 136 1.38 4.26 1.27
C CYS A 136 2.89 3.98 1.33
N GLN A 137 3.67 4.55 0.40
CA GLN A 137 5.13 4.44 0.39
C GLN A 137 5.76 5.18 1.57
N LYS A 138 5.33 6.42 1.84
CA LYS A 138 5.78 7.18 3.03
C LYS A 138 5.48 6.39 4.32
N PHE A 139 4.27 5.80 4.40
CA PHE A 139 3.91 4.92 5.53
C PHE A 139 4.79 3.68 5.61
N LEU A 140 5.06 2.98 4.49
CA LEU A 140 5.88 1.77 4.48
C LEU A 140 7.32 2.04 4.93
N ILE A 141 7.90 3.17 4.50
CA ILE A 141 9.24 3.59 4.94
C ILE A 141 9.24 3.83 6.44
N ARG A 142 8.27 4.60 6.96
CA ARG A 142 8.13 4.86 8.39
C ARG A 142 7.96 3.57 9.18
N TYR A 143 7.09 2.66 8.73
CA TYR A 143 6.87 1.36 9.34
C TYR A 143 8.16 0.55 9.41
N ASN A 144 8.91 0.45 8.30
CA ASN A 144 10.16 -0.30 8.28
C ASN A 144 11.22 0.30 9.20
N THR A 145 11.36 1.62 9.23
CA THR A 145 12.26 2.32 10.15
C THR A 145 11.88 2.04 11.62
N GLU A 146 10.59 2.11 11.96
CA GLU A 146 10.11 1.77 13.30
C GLU A 146 10.38 0.31 13.67
N GLN A 147 10.25 -0.64 12.73
CA GLN A 147 10.61 -2.03 12.97
C GLN A 147 12.10 -2.20 13.24
N LEU A 148 12.98 -1.57 12.45
CA LEU A 148 14.42 -1.61 12.68
C LEU A 148 14.81 -1.05 14.06
N HIS A 149 14.19 0.06 14.47
CA HIS A 149 14.40 0.62 15.80
C HIS A 149 13.94 -0.32 16.93
N ARG A 150 12.85 -1.07 16.74
CA ARG A 150 12.39 -2.09 17.70
C ARG A 150 13.29 -3.33 17.73
N MET A 151 13.95 -3.66 16.61
CA MET A 151 14.86 -4.80 16.50
C MET A 151 16.21 -4.54 17.17
N LEU A 152 16.76 -3.32 17.04
CA LEU A 152 18.07 -2.92 17.61
C LEU A 152 18.32 -3.37 19.07
N PRO A 153 17.40 -3.15 20.03
CA PRO A 153 17.62 -3.56 21.42
C PRO A 153 17.48 -5.07 21.65
N ARG A 154 16.91 -5.83 20.70
CA ARG A 154 16.67 -7.27 20.82
C ARG A 154 17.79 -8.13 20.21
N CYS A 155 18.70 -7.53 19.44
CA CYS A 155 19.83 -8.24 18.83
C CYS A 155 20.84 -8.69 19.90
N ARG A 156 21.15 -9.99 19.92
CA ARG A 156 22.19 -10.57 20.80
C ARG A 156 23.57 -10.58 20.15
N ASN A 157 23.62 -10.69 18.83
CA ASN A 157 24.85 -10.77 18.04
C ASN A 157 25.34 -9.37 17.64
N GLU A 158 26.64 -9.13 17.78
CA GLU A 158 27.26 -7.85 17.39
C GLU A 158 27.25 -7.64 15.86
N ALA A 159 27.42 -8.71 15.09
CA ALA A 159 27.37 -8.67 13.63
C ALA A 159 25.99 -8.22 13.11
N GLU A 160 24.90 -8.82 13.60
CA GLU A 160 23.54 -8.43 13.25
C GLU A 160 23.24 -6.98 13.68
N ARG A 161 23.72 -6.57 14.85
CA ARG A 161 23.55 -5.19 15.34
C ARG A 161 24.23 -4.19 14.42
N LEU A 162 25.42 -4.52 13.89
CA LEU A 162 26.14 -3.67 12.93
C LEU A 162 25.37 -3.56 11.61
N GLU A 163 24.80 -4.65 11.11
CA GLU A 163 23.96 -4.64 9.90
C GLU A 163 22.69 -3.82 10.07
N VAL A 164 21.99 -3.98 11.18
CA VAL A 164 20.81 -3.19 11.50
C VAL A 164 21.20 -1.71 11.65
N GLN A 165 22.33 -1.38 12.29
CA GLN A 165 22.84 -0.01 12.34
C GLN A 165 23.14 0.57 10.96
N LYS A 166 23.77 -0.21 10.06
CA LYS A 166 23.99 0.20 8.66
C LYS A 166 22.65 0.48 7.96
N ALA A 167 21.66 -0.39 8.14
CA ALA A 167 20.33 -0.22 7.57
C ALA A 167 19.65 1.05 8.09
N VAL A 168 19.66 1.29 9.41
CA VAL A 168 19.09 2.51 10.01
C VAL A 168 19.78 3.77 9.50
N ARG A 169 21.11 3.80 9.46
CA ARG A 169 21.88 4.92 8.88
C ARG A 169 21.51 5.16 7.41
N SER A 170 21.33 4.09 6.63
CA SER A 170 20.95 4.19 5.21
C SER A 170 19.52 4.72 5.00
N CYS A 171 18.62 4.46 5.94
CA CYS A 171 17.24 4.97 5.90
C CYS A 171 17.15 6.47 6.24
N SER A 172 17.97 6.98 7.17
CA SER A 172 17.98 8.40 7.55
C SER A 172 18.34 9.34 6.39
N LEU A 173 19.24 8.94 5.49
CA LEU A 173 19.68 9.76 4.35
C LEU A 173 18.63 9.85 3.23
N LYS A 174 17.67 8.94 3.18
CA LYS A 174 16.63 8.90 2.14
C LYS A 174 15.38 9.72 2.48
N CYS A 175 15.25 10.15 3.75
CA CYS A 175 14.15 11.00 4.18
C CYS A 175 14.38 12.46 3.76
N THR A 176 15.62 12.96 3.92
CA THR A 176 15.99 14.35 3.58
C THR A 176 15.98 14.61 2.07
N ARG A 177 16.55 13.68 1.28
CA ARG A 177 16.70 13.88 -0.16
C ARG A 177 15.39 13.94 -0.97
N ARG A 178 14.28 13.43 -0.42
CA ARG A 178 12.97 13.47 -1.11
C ARG A 178 12.12 14.69 -0.75
N GLU A 179 12.46 15.36 0.34
CA GLU A 179 11.84 16.64 0.69
C GLU A 179 12.52 17.74 -0.13
N GLU A 180 13.84 17.67 -0.31
CA GLU A 180 14.63 18.58 -1.18
C GLU A 180 14.26 18.43 -2.68
N GLU A 181 14.11 17.19 -3.20
CA GLU A 181 13.68 16.95 -4.59
C GLU A 181 12.22 17.39 -4.88
N GLU A 182 11.37 17.63 -3.87
CA GLU A 182 10.00 18.19 -4.04
C GLU A 182 9.97 19.74 -3.91
N GLU A 183 11.00 20.36 -3.32
CA GLU A 183 11.14 21.83 -3.20
C GLU A 183 11.89 22.46 -4.38
N ASP A 184 12.83 21.74 -5.02
CA ASP A 184 13.65 22.28 -6.13
C ASP A 184 12.94 22.30 -7.50
N GLU A 185 11.70 21.80 -7.62
CA GLU A 185 10.89 21.82 -8.85
C GLU A 185 9.85 22.97 -8.87
N TRP A 186 10.10 24.07 -8.14
CA TRP A 186 9.23 25.26 -8.12
C TRP A 186 9.89 26.62 -8.37
N ASP A 187 11.20 26.69 -8.66
CA ASP A 187 11.90 27.98 -8.88
C ASP A 187 12.63 28.12 -10.24
N GLU A 188 12.14 27.45 -11.30
CA GLU A 188 12.44 27.89 -12.67
C GLU A 188 11.17 27.90 -13.52
N ASP A 189 10.43 29.02 -13.48
CA ASP A 189 9.85 29.61 -14.69
C ASP A 189 9.41 31.06 -14.42
N LYS A 190 9.97 31.96 -15.24
CA LYS A 190 9.86 33.42 -15.25
C LYS A 190 8.43 33.99 -15.29
#